data_AF-A0A3A8WZC3-F1
#
_entry.id   AF-A0A3A8WZC3-F1
#
_cell.length_a   1.000
_cell.length_b   1.000
_cell.length_c   1.000
_cell.angle_alpha   90.00
_cell.angle_beta   90.00
_cell.angle_gamma   90.00
#
_symmetry.space_group_name_H-M   'P 1'
#
loop_
_entity.id
_entity.type
_entity.pdbx_description
1 polymer ?
#
loop_
_entity_poly.entity_id
_entity_poly.type
_entity_poly.pdbx_seq_one_letter_code
_entity_poly.pdbx_strand_id
1 'polypeptide(L)'
;MQDSRIEQKIEDIYGFVESCKMQSFSTTKVIVPKNDLYDLLDDLRRDVPEEIKRYRKMLNQRDAILEDAERKAAAILADAKEQYNALVEEHSIMQEAYQQAEETVRQANEQAEAIVENARRQADEIGSGAIYYTLDMLNMAEKAISQAYESTLNNSKALETALGGHLEIIRRNKAELTAPAEPEPEMERVAEPEEAEGYEAEYAPEKE
;
A
#
# COMPACT_ATOMS: atom_id res chain seq x y z
N MET A 1 -25.75 56.64 52.52
CA MET A 1 -24.55 57.47 52.32
C MET A 1 -24.14 57.92 53.71
N GLN A 2 -22.89 57.66 54.13
CA GLN A 2 -22.39 58.26 55.36
C GLN A 2 -22.00 59.69 54.98
N ASP A 3 -22.74 60.68 55.50
CA ASP A 3 -22.38 62.08 55.34
C ASP A 3 -20.94 62.27 55.84
N SER A 4 -20.12 62.95 55.06
CA SER A 4 -18.70 63.10 55.36
C SER A 4 -18.55 63.85 56.69
N ARG A 5 -17.57 63.47 57.51
CA ARG A 5 -17.24 64.23 58.74
C ARG A 5 -16.98 65.71 58.45
N ILE A 6 -16.50 66.03 57.24
CA ILE A 6 -16.38 67.41 56.74
C ILE A 6 -17.75 68.05 56.55
N GLU A 7 -18.69 67.36 55.91
CA GLU A 7 -20.06 67.86 55.68
C GLU A 7 -20.75 68.17 57.00
N GLN A 8 -20.62 67.28 57.99
CA GLN A 8 -21.18 67.52 59.32
C GLN A 8 -20.59 68.76 60.02
N LYS A 9 -19.28 68.98 59.95
CA LYS A 9 -18.63 70.18 60.52
C LYS A 9 -19.00 71.46 59.79
N ILE A 10 -19.23 71.39 58.48
CA ILE A 10 -19.72 72.52 57.68
C ILE A 10 -21.14 72.87 58.13
N GLU A 11 -22.03 71.89 58.28
CA GLU A 11 -23.38 72.08 58.81
C GLU A 11 -23.37 72.63 60.23
N ASP A 12 -22.47 72.16 61.10
CA ASP A 12 -22.32 72.69 62.47
C ASP A 12 -21.90 74.17 62.47
N ILE A 13 -21.00 74.58 61.56
CA ILE A 13 -20.61 76.00 61.39
C ILE A 13 -21.78 76.83 60.85
N TYR A 14 -22.51 76.33 59.85
CA TYR A 14 -23.68 77.01 59.31
C TYR A 14 -24.76 77.19 60.39
N GLY A 15 -25.07 76.14 61.13
CA GLY A 15 -26.02 76.18 62.25
C GLY A 15 -25.58 77.13 63.37
N PHE A 16 -24.29 77.17 63.69
CA PHE A 16 -23.75 78.11 64.68
C PHE A 16 -23.95 79.57 64.22
N VAL A 17 -23.62 79.89 62.96
CA VAL A 17 -23.80 81.23 62.40
C VAL A 17 -25.28 81.64 62.35
N GLU A 18 -26.18 80.71 62.01
CA GLU A 18 -27.63 80.96 62.04
C GLU A 18 -28.19 81.19 63.45
N SER A 19 -27.61 80.55 64.47
CA SER A 19 -28.03 80.71 65.86
C SER A 19 -27.57 82.03 66.52
N CYS A 20 -26.67 82.77 65.87
CA CYS A 20 -26.10 84.00 66.39
C CYS A 20 -27.10 85.18 66.32
N LYS A 21 -27.03 86.10 67.29
CA LYS A 21 -27.95 87.24 67.38
C LYS A 21 -27.60 88.33 66.34
N MET A 22 -28.62 88.90 65.72
CA MET A 22 -28.47 90.07 64.86
C MET A 22 -27.97 91.29 65.63
N GLN A 23 -27.12 92.09 64.99
CA GLN A 23 -26.64 93.35 65.55
C GLN A 23 -27.79 94.34 65.69
N SER A 24 -27.85 95.06 66.81
CA SER A 24 -28.89 96.06 67.05
C SER A 24 -28.96 97.08 65.91
N PHE A 25 -30.16 97.29 65.37
CA PHE A 25 -30.48 98.17 64.24
C PHE A 25 -29.89 97.76 62.87
N SER A 26 -29.45 96.51 62.71
CA SER A 26 -29.04 95.98 61.40
C SER A 26 -29.84 94.73 61.04
N THR A 27 -30.38 94.69 59.83
CA THR A 27 -31.05 93.50 59.26
C THR A 27 -30.09 92.58 58.51
N THR A 28 -28.81 92.99 58.36
CA THR A 28 -27.82 92.29 57.54
C THR A 28 -26.56 91.89 58.29
N LYS A 29 -26.34 92.40 59.52
CA LYS A 29 -25.15 92.09 60.33
C LYS A 29 -25.51 91.19 61.50
N VAL A 30 -24.75 90.12 61.66
CA VAL A 30 -24.84 89.17 62.77
C VAL A 30 -23.60 89.33 63.65
N ILE A 31 -23.79 89.30 64.98
CA ILE A 31 -22.68 89.32 65.93
C ILE A 31 -22.32 87.87 66.24
N VAL A 32 -21.14 87.45 65.78
CA VAL A 32 -20.63 86.10 66.01
C VAL A 32 -19.51 86.16 67.05
N PRO A 33 -19.56 85.33 68.12
CA PRO A 33 -18.44 85.16 69.03
C PRO A 33 -17.20 84.70 68.27
N LYS A 34 -16.15 85.54 68.31
CA LYS A 34 -14.93 85.31 67.54
C LYS A 34 -14.31 83.95 67.90
N ASN A 35 -14.05 83.70 69.17
CA ASN A 35 -13.33 82.51 69.63
C ASN A 35 -14.02 81.20 69.20
N ASP A 36 -15.32 81.08 69.46
CA ASP A 36 -16.09 79.88 69.14
C ASP A 36 -16.13 79.58 67.63
N LEU A 37 -16.22 80.62 66.78
CA LEU A 37 -16.15 80.45 65.33
C LEU A 37 -14.74 80.02 64.87
N TYR A 38 -13.69 80.60 65.47
CA TYR A 38 -12.32 80.20 65.14
C TYR A 38 -12.03 78.77 65.58
N ASP A 39 -12.55 78.32 66.72
CA ASP A 39 -12.41 76.95 67.19
C ASP A 39 -13.05 75.96 66.21
N LEU A 40 -14.29 76.23 65.75
CA LEU A 40 -14.96 75.42 64.74
C LEU A 40 -14.23 75.42 63.39
N LEU A 41 -13.69 76.58 62.97
CA LEU A 41 -12.92 76.69 61.72
C LEU A 41 -11.56 76.00 61.81
N ASP A 42 -10.89 76.03 62.97
CA ASP A 42 -9.62 75.34 63.19
C ASP A 42 -9.81 73.82 63.22
N ASP A 43 -10.92 73.36 63.82
CA ASP A 43 -11.34 71.96 63.78
C ASP A 43 -11.66 71.47 62.36
N LEU A 44 -12.32 72.30 61.54
CA LEU A 44 -12.54 72.01 60.12
C LEU A 44 -11.20 72.00 59.36
N ARG A 45 -10.35 73.00 59.59
CA ARG A 45 -9.04 73.14 58.93
C ARG A 45 -8.10 71.97 59.25
N ARG A 46 -8.19 71.40 60.44
CA ARG A 46 -7.40 70.23 60.87
C ARG A 46 -7.86 68.94 60.21
N ASP A 47 -9.17 68.73 60.10
CA ASP A 47 -9.72 67.44 59.65
C ASP A 47 -9.86 67.34 58.13
N VAL A 48 -10.04 68.47 57.44
CA VAL A 48 -10.17 68.52 55.96
C VAL A 48 -8.97 67.86 55.24
N PRO A 49 -7.71 68.16 55.57
CA PRO A 49 -6.56 67.52 54.93
C PRO A 49 -6.52 65.99 55.09
N GLU A 50 -6.89 65.48 56.26
CA GLU A 50 -6.88 64.04 56.56
C GLU A 50 -7.98 63.31 55.80
N GLU A 51 -9.18 63.85 55.73
CA GLU A 51 -10.27 63.23 54.98
C GLU A 51 -10.01 63.27 53.46
N ILE A 52 -9.45 64.37 52.92
CA ILE A 52 -9.02 64.44 51.51
C ILE A 52 -7.96 63.38 51.21
N LYS A 53 -6.98 63.20 52.11
CA LYS A 53 -5.94 62.17 51.97
C LYS A 53 -6.54 60.76 51.99
N ARG A 54 -7.54 60.51 52.84
CA ARG A 54 -8.28 59.25 52.90
C ARG A 54 -9.05 58.98 51.61
N TYR A 55 -9.77 59.97 51.07
CA TYR A 55 -10.47 59.82 49.78
C TYR A 55 -9.51 59.56 48.63
N ARG A 56 -8.41 60.31 48.53
CA ARG A 56 -7.38 60.07 47.51
C ARG A 56 -6.81 58.66 47.61
N LYS A 57 -6.58 58.15 48.81
CA LYS A 57 -6.13 56.76 49.01
C LYS A 57 -7.17 55.75 48.51
N MET A 58 -8.45 55.95 48.81
CA MET A 58 -9.52 55.08 48.32
C MET A 58 -9.66 55.11 46.81
N LEU A 59 -9.54 56.29 46.18
CA LEU A 59 -9.53 56.41 44.71
C LEU A 59 -8.35 55.67 44.09
N ASN A 60 -7.14 55.89 44.60
CA ASN A 60 -5.95 55.18 44.11
C ASN A 60 -6.07 53.65 44.30
N GLN A 61 -6.65 53.20 45.42
CA GLN A 61 -6.90 51.78 45.66
C GLN A 61 -7.94 51.21 44.69
N ARG A 62 -9.03 51.94 44.43
CA ARG A 62 -10.04 51.55 43.44
C ARG A 62 -9.42 51.43 42.06
N ASP A 63 -8.66 52.42 41.63
CA ASP A 63 -8.04 52.44 40.30
C ASP A 63 -7.01 51.31 40.18
N ALA A 64 -6.24 51.04 41.23
CA ALA A 64 -5.32 49.88 41.27
C ALA A 64 -6.07 48.53 41.20
N ILE A 65 -7.23 48.40 41.86
CA ILE A 65 -8.06 47.19 41.78
C ILE A 65 -8.63 47.03 40.36
N LEU A 66 -9.10 48.12 39.75
CA LEU A 66 -9.62 48.09 38.38
C LEU A 66 -8.54 47.70 37.39
N GLU A 67 -7.36 48.30 37.46
CA GLU A 67 -6.23 47.95 36.60
C GLU A 67 -5.82 46.48 36.79
N ASP A 68 -5.76 45.99 38.03
CA ASP A 68 -5.43 44.60 38.30
C ASP A 68 -6.49 43.63 37.76
N ALA A 69 -7.77 43.99 37.87
CA ALA A 69 -8.88 43.22 37.30
C ALA A 69 -8.83 43.20 35.77
N GLU A 70 -8.56 44.34 35.13
CA GLU A 70 -8.40 44.44 33.68
C GLU A 70 -7.21 43.62 33.18
N ARG A 71 -6.06 43.68 33.86
CA ARG A 71 -4.89 42.84 33.53
C ARG A 71 -5.19 41.36 33.67
N LYS A 72 -5.87 40.94 34.74
CA LYS A 72 -6.28 39.55 34.93
C LYS A 72 -7.26 39.09 33.86
N ALA A 73 -8.25 39.92 33.52
CA ALA A 73 -9.20 39.61 32.46
C ALA A 73 -8.49 39.48 31.10
N ALA A 74 -7.54 40.37 30.79
CA ALA A 74 -6.73 40.29 29.58
C ALA A 74 -5.87 39.03 29.55
N ALA A 75 -5.26 38.65 30.67
CA ALA A 75 -4.48 37.42 30.79
C ALA A 75 -5.34 36.17 30.58
N ILE A 76 -6.52 36.10 31.20
CA ILE A 76 -7.46 34.99 31.00
C ILE A 76 -7.90 34.90 29.54
N LEU A 77 -8.18 36.04 28.89
CA LEU A 77 -8.57 36.04 27.49
C LEU A 77 -7.43 35.59 26.56
N ALA A 78 -6.19 35.96 26.88
CA ALA A 78 -5.02 35.52 26.12
C ALA A 78 -4.82 34.00 26.26
N ASP A 79 -4.84 33.48 27.48
CA ASP A 79 -4.72 32.05 27.77
C ASP A 79 -5.85 31.23 27.12
N ALA A 80 -7.10 31.69 27.23
CA ALA A 80 -8.23 31.03 26.58
C ALA A 80 -8.11 31.00 25.04
N LYS A 81 -7.57 32.06 24.42
CA LYS A 81 -7.31 32.08 22.98
C LYS A 81 -6.20 31.13 22.58
N GLU A 82 -5.13 31.05 23.37
CA GLU A 82 -4.03 30.11 23.14
C GLU A 82 -4.52 28.66 23.21
N GLN A 83 -5.28 28.31 24.25
CA GLN A 83 -5.87 26.98 24.40
C GLN A 83 -6.85 26.66 23.26
N TYR A 84 -7.67 27.62 22.85
CA TYR A 84 -8.58 27.43 21.72
C TYR A 84 -7.82 27.15 20.41
N ASN A 85 -6.78 27.93 20.13
CA ASN A 85 -5.95 27.73 18.93
C ASN A 85 -5.27 26.37 18.95
N ALA A 86 -4.70 25.97 20.10
CA ALA A 86 -4.08 24.65 20.27
C ALA A 86 -5.08 23.52 20.02
N LEU A 87 -6.31 23.63 20.53
CA LEU A 87 -7.35 22.63 20.32
C LEU A 87 -7.79 22.53 18.85
N VAL A 88 -7.92 23.66 18.15
CA VAL A 88 -8.27 23.68 16.72
C VAL A 88 -7.14 23.09 15.89
N GLU A 89 -5.88 23.40 16.22
CA GLU A 89 -4.71 22.83 15.55
C GLU A 89 -4.64 21.32 15.76
N GLU A 90 -4.81 20.83 16.99
CA GLU A 90 -4.87 19.40 17.31
C GLU A 90 -6.00 18.71 16.53
N HIS A 91 -7.18 19.31 16.48
CA HIS A 91 -8.30 18.76 15.72
C HIS A 91 -8.02 18.70 14.22
N SER A 92 -7.39 19.74 13.65
CA SER A 92 -6.99 19.77 12.25
C SER A 92 -5.96 18.68 11.94
N ILE A 93 -4.93 18.55 12.77
CA ILE A 93 -3.90 17.50 12.64
C ILE A 93 -4.55 16.12 12.72
N MET A 94 -5.50 15.93 13.64
CA MET A 94 -6.21 14.66 13.77
C MET A 94 -7.04 14.35 12.53
N GLN A 95 -7.77 15.33 11.96
CA GLN A 95 -8.53 15.13 10.72
C GLN A 95 -7.62 14.77 9.55
N GLU A 96 -6.48 15.45 9.40
CA GLU A 96 -5.49 15.15 8.36
C GLU A 96 -4.92 13.73 8.54
N ALA A 97 -4.59 13.34 9.78
CA ALA A 97 -4.12 12.00 10.10
C ALA A 97 -5.16 10.92 9.74
N TYR A 98 -6.45 11.16 10.01
CA TYR A 98 -7.53 10.25 9.60
C TYR A 98 -7.64 10.13 8.08
N GLN A 99 -7.58 11.24 7.34
CA GLN A 99 -7.60 11.22 5.88
C GLN A 99 -6.40 10.46 5.31
N GLN A 100 -5.20 10.70 5.85
CA GLN A 100 -3.99 10.00 5.42
C GLN A 100 -4.07 8.50 5.75
N ALA A 101 -4.62 8.13 6.90
CA ALA A 101 -4.83 6.73 7.26
C ALA A 101 -5.81 6.04 6.31
N GLU A 102 -6.94 6.68 5.99
CA GLU A 102 -7.93 6.17 5.04
C GLU A 102 -7.33 6.01 3.64
N GLU A 103 -6.57 7.00 3.18
CA GLU A 103 -5.84 6.93 1.91
C GLU A 103 -4.85 5.76 1.89
N THR A 104 -4.08 5.58 2.97
CA THR A 104 -3.11 4.48 3.09
C THR A 104 -3.81 3.13 3.06
N VAL A 105 -4.93 2.98 3.77
CA VAL A 105 -5.73 1.75 3.76
C VAL A 105 -6.32 1.48 2.38
N ARG A 106 -6.84 2.51 1.71
CA ARG A 106 -7.37 2.38 0.34
C ARG A 106 -6.29 1.91 -0.63
N GLN A 107 -5.12 2.57 -0.62
CA GLN A 107 -3.99 2.19 -1.46
C GLN A 107 -3.51 0.76 -1.17
N ALA A 108 -3.44 0.37 0.11
CA ALA A 108 -3.06 -0.98 0.49
C ALA A 108 -4.07 -2.04 -0.01
N ASN A 109 -5.37 -1.74 0.06
CA ASN A 109 -6.41 -2.62 -0.48
C ASN A 109 -6.34 -2.74 -2.00
N GLU A 110 -6.19 -1.63 -2.72
CA GLU A 110 -6.02 -1.61 -4.18
C GLU A 110 -4.78 -2.42 -4.61
N GLN A 111 -3.66 -2.25 -3.91
CA GLN A 111 -2.45 -3.04 -4.16
C GLN A 111 -2.66 -4.52 -3.88
N ALA A 112 -3.34 -4.87 -2.78
CA ALA A 112 -3.64 -6.26 -2.45
C ALA A 112 -4.53 -6.92 -3.52
N GLU A 113 -5.57 -6.23 -3.98
CA GLU A 113 -6.43 -6.69 -5.07
C GLU A 113 -5.63 -6.91 -6.36
N ALA A 114 -4.77 -5.95 -6.73
CA ALA A 114 -3.91 -6.07 -7.89
C ALA A 114 -2.94 -7.26 -7.79
N ILE A 115 -2.37 -7.52 -6.61
CA ILE A 115 -1.51 -8.69 -6.36
C ILE A 115 -2.31 -9.98 -6.55
N VAL A 116 -3.52 -10.07 -5.98
CA VAL A 116 -4.38 -11.25 -6.11
C VAL A 116 -4.78 -11.50 -7.56
N GLU A 117 -5.14 -10.45 -8.30
CA GLU A 117 -5.50 -10.57 -9.71
C GLU A 117 -4.30 -11.03 -10.56
N ASN A 118 -3.13 -10.43 -10.35
CA ASN A 118 -1.90 -10.84 -11.03
C ASN A 118 -1.52 -12.29 -10.70
N ALA A 119 -1.66 -12.71 -9.44
CA ALA A 119 -1.39 -14.09 -9.03
C ALA A 119 -2.37 -15.08 -9.69
N ARG A 120 -3.66 -14.73 -9.80
CA ARG A 120 -4.65 -15.55 -10.53
C ARG A 120 -4.29 -15.67 -12.00
N ARG A 121 -3.96 -14.55 -12.66
CA ARG A 121 -3.56 -14.55 -14.07
C ARG A 121 -2.34 -15.43 -14.32
N GLN A 122 -1.31 -15.31 -13.47
CA GLN A 122 -0.12 -16.18 -13.55
C GLN A 122 -0.46 -17.65 -13.32
N ALA A 123 -1.34 -17.96 -12.36
CA ALA A 123 -1.77 -19.33 -12.12
C ALA A 123 -2.50 -19.92 -13.35
N ASP A 124 -3.37 -19.13 -14.00
CA ASP A 124 -4.08 -19.55 -15.21
C ASP A 124 -3.13 -19.73 -16.41
N GLU A 125 -2.14 -18.85 -16.57
CA GLU A 125 -1.09 -18.95 -17.58
C GLU A 125 -0.24 -20.22 -17.39
N ILE A 126 0.22 -20.48 -16.16
CA ILE A 126 0.98 -21.68 -15.81
C ILE A 126 0.14 -22.94 -16.04
N GLY A 127 -1.12 -22.92 -15.57
CA GLY A 127 -2.05 -24.05 -15.73
C GLY A 127 -2.29 -24.37 -17.20
N SER A 128 -2.56 -23.35 -18.02
CA SER A 128 -2.74 -23.52 -19.46
C SER A 128 -1.45 -24.02 -20.12
N GLY A 129 -0.29 -23.45 -19.78
CA GLY A 129 1.01 -23.89 -20.30
C GLY A 129 1.31 -25.35 -19.98
N ALA A 130 1.00 -25.81 -18.76
CA ALA A 130 1.14 -27.20 -18.36
C ALA A 130 0.22 -28.13 -19.14
N ILE A 131 -1.04 -27.73 -19.38
CA ILE A 131 -1.98 -28.49 -20.21
C ILE A 131 -1.45 -28.62 -21.65
N TYR A 132 -0.98 -27.54 -22.27
CA TYR A 132 -0.43 -27.61 -23.63
C TYR A 132 0.83 -28.46 -23.70
N TYR A 133 1.73 -28.34 -22.72
CA TYR A 133 2.94 -29.15 -22.66
C TYR A 133 2.63 -30.64 -22.51
N THR A 134 1.71 -31.00 -21.62
CA THR A 134 1.30 -32.40 -21.42
C THR A 134 0.58 -32.95 -22.64
N LEU A 135 -0.24 -32.14 -23.32
CA LEU A 135 -0.88 -32.52 -24.59
C LEU A 135 0.16 -32.79 -25.68
N ASP A 136 1.19 -31.97 -25.81
CA ASP A 136 2.27 -32.18 -26.77
C ASP A 136 3.05 -33.48 -26.46
N MET A 137 3.37 -33.73 -25.19
CA MET A 137 3.98 -34.99 -24.76
C MET A 137 3.11 -36.21 -25.08
N LEU A 138 1.79 -36.11 -24.86
CA LEU A 138 0.84 -37.19 -25.19
C LEU A 138 0.77 -37.42 -26.70
N ASN A 139 0.74 -36.37 -27.51
CA ASN A 139 0.78 -36.49 -28.97
C ASN A 139 2.09 -37.14 -29.46
N MET A 140 3.23 -36.79 -28.87
CA MET A 140 4.50 -37.44 -29.16
C MET A 140 4.49 -38.93 -28.79
N ALA A 141 3.95 -39.26 -27.62
CA ALA A 141 3.81 -40.64 -27.16
C ALA A 141 2.88 -41.44 -28.10
N GLU A 142 1.73 -40.87 -28.48
CA GLU A 142 0.79 -41.48 -29.44
C GLU A 142 1.47 -41.76 -30.77
N LYS A 143 2.22 -40.79 -31.30
CA LYS A 143 2.96 -40.95 -32.56
C LYS A 143 4.03 -42.04 -32.45
N ALA A 144 4.79 -42.08 -31.36
CA ALA A 144 5.81 -43.09 -31.14
C ALA A 144 5.21 -44.50 -31.04
N ILE A 145 4.09 -44.64 -30.32
CA ILE A 145 3.36 -45.92 -30.20
C ILE A 145 2.81 -46.35 -31.56
N SER A 146 2.20 -45.43 -32.31
CA SER A 146 1.66 -45.71 -33.65
C SER A 146 2.74 -46.20 -34.61
N GLN A 147 3.90 -45.54 -34.62
CA GLN A 147 5.05 -45.96 -35.43
C GLN A 147 5.60 -47.33 -34.99
N ALA A 148 5.72 -47.58 -33.69
CA ALA A 148 6.16 -48.87 -33.17
C ALA A 148 5.17 -50.00 -33.54
N TYR A 149 3.87 -49.73 -33.48
CA TYR A 149 2.82 -50.66 -33.88
C TYR A 149 2.89 -51.00 -35.36
N GLU A 150 2.95 -50.00 -36.25
CA GLU A 150 3.08 -50.21 -37.70
C GLU A 150 4.36 -50.98 -38.05
N SER A 151 5.50 -50.61 -37.45
CA SER A 151 6.78 -51.31 -37.63
C SER A 151 6.69 -52.78 -37.20
N THR A 152 6.11 -53.05 -36.03
CA THR A 152 5.92 -54.42 -35.52
C THR A 152 5.00 -55.24 -36.43
N LEU A 153 3.91 -54.66 -36.92
CA LEU A 153 2.99 -55.29 -37.86
C LEU A 153 3.70 -55.66 -39.17
N ASN A 154 4.49 -54.74 -39.73
CA ASN A 154 5.23 -54.95 -40.96
C ASN A 154 6.31 -56.02 -40.79
N ASN A 155 7.06 -55.99 -39.67
CA ASN A 155 8.05 -57.01 -39.34
C ASN A 155 7.42 -58.39 -39.17
N SER A 156 6.25 -58.47 -38.52
CA SER A 156 5.51 -59.74 -38.37
C SER A 156 5.09 -60.31 -39.72
N LYS A 157 4.57 -59.48 -40.63
CA LYS A 157 4.21 -59.91 -42.00
C LYS A 157 5.41 -60.37 -42.81
N ALA A 158 6.54 -59.67 -42.67
CA ALA A 158 7.79 -60.06 -43.32
C ALA A 158 8.31 -61.41 -42.79
N LEU A 159 8.25 -61.62 -41.47
CA LEU A 159 8.60 -62.90 -40.84
C LEU A 159 7.67 -64.03 -41.30
N GLU A 160 6.36 -63.80 -41.34
CA GLU A 160 5.39 -64.77 -41.84
C GLU A 160 5.68 -65.17 -43.29
N THR A 161 5.96 -64.19 -44.15
CA THR A 161 6.33 -64.41 -45.55
C THR A 161 7.62 -65.23 -45.67
N ALA A 162 8.65 -64.89 -44.89
CA ALA A 162 9.92 -65.61 -44.89
C ALA A 162 9.77 -67.06 -44.41
N LEU A 163 9.07 -67.29 -43.30
CA LEU A 163 8.80 -68.63 -42.78
C LEU A 163 7.97 -69.47 -43.76
N GLY A 164 6.96 -68.88 -44.39
CA GLY A 164 6.17 -69.52 -45.43
C GLY A 164 7.04 -69.97 -46.61
N GLY A 165 7.92 -69.08 -47.10
CA GLY A 165 8.86 -69.41 -48.17
C GLY A 165 9.85 -70.52 -47.81
N HIS A 166 10.42 -70.49 -46.59
CA HIS A 166 11.29 -71.57 -46.11
C HIS A 166 10.55 -72.91 -46.02
N LEU A 167 9.29 -72.90 -45.59
CA LEU A 167 8.48 -74.11 -45.50
C LEU A 167 8.18 -74.68 -46.89
N GLU A 168 7.90 -73.84 -47.89
CA GLU A 168 7.76 -74.27 -49.29
C GLU A 168 9.05 -74.90 -49.84
N ILE A 169 10.21 -74.29 -49.58
CA ILE A 169 11.51 -74.86 -49.97
C ILE A 169 11.70 -76.23 -49.32
N ILE A 170 11.43 -76.38 -48.02
CA ILE A 170 11.53 -77.67 -47.32
C ILE A 170 10.58 -78.70 -47.93
N ARG A 171 9.33 -78.32 -48.24
CA ARG A 171 8.35 -79.20 -48.90
C ARG A 171 8.86 -79.66 -50.26
N ARG A 172 9.43 -78.75 -51.05
CA ARG A 172 10.01 -79.07 -52.36
C ARG A 172 11.21 -80.01 -52.25
N ASN A 173 12.18 -79.68 -51.39
CA ASN A 173 13.36 -80.52 -51.16
C ASN A 173 12.95 -81.93 -50.68
N LYS A 174 11.94 -82.02 -49.80
CA LYS A 174 11.39 -83.30 -49.36
C LYS A 174 10.79 -84.09 -50.53
N ALA A 175 10.02 -83.45 -51.41
CA ALA A 175 9.42 -84.09 -52.57
C ALA A 175 10.49 -84.62 -53.54
N GLU A 176 11.53 -83.82 -53.83
CA GLU A 176 12.67 -84.20 -54.67
C GLU A 176 13.42 -85.43 -54.12
N LEU A 177 13.63 -85.51 -52.81
CA LEU A 177 14.28 -86.67 -52.16
C LEU A 177 13.44 -87.95 -52.17
N THR A 178 12.12 -87.83 -52.27
CA THR A 178 11.19 -88.98 -52.30
C THR A 178 10.80 -89.41 -53.71
N ALA A 179 11.19 -88.66 -54.74
CA ALA A 179 10.99 -89.04 -56.13
C ALA A 179 11.90 -90.25 -56.46
N PRO A 180 11.38 -91.32 -57.09
CA PRO A 180 12.22 -92.45 -57.50
C PRO A 180 13.28 -91.97 -58.49
N ALA A 181 14.55 -92.34 -58.25
CA ALA A 181 15.63 -92.07 -59.20
C ALA A 181 15.30 -92.72 -60.55
N GLU A 182 15.15 -91.90 -61.60
CA GLU A 182 15.19 -92.41 -62.96
C GLU A 182 16.58 -93.04 -63.20
N PRO A 183 16.67 -94.22 -63.83
CA PRO A 183 17.96 -94.85 -64.10
C PRO A 183 18.77 -93.96 -65.05
N GLU A 184 20.02 -93.67 -64.67
CA GLU A 184 20.95 -92.90 -65.51
C GLU A 184 21.12 -93.58 -66.89
N PRO A 185 21.13 -92.82 -68.00
CA PRO A 185 21.42 -93.39 -69.31
C PRO A 185 22.89 -93.81 -69.34
N GLU A 186 23.15 -95.09 -69.60
CA GLU A 186 24.49 -95.62 -69.86
C GLU A 186 25.16 -94.82 -71.00
N MET A 187 26.31 -94.21 -70.72
CA MET A 187 27.18 -93.65 -71.76
C MET A 187 27.72 -94.79 -72.62
N GLU A 188 27.17 -94.93 -73.82
CA GLU A 188 27.60 -95.87 -74.84
C GLU A 188 29.02 -95.50 -75.33
N ARG A 189 30.00 -96.36 -75.04
CA ARG A 189 31.38 -96.22 -75.53
C ARG A 189 31.38 -96.46 -77.04
N VAL A 190 31.67 -95.42 -77.82
CA VAL A 190 31.88 -95.55 -79.27
C VAL A 190 33.27 -96.14 -79.52
N ALA A 191 33.30 -97.25 -80.27
CA ALA A 191 34.50 -98.00 -80.63
C ALA A 191 35.33 -97.30 -81.72
N GLU A 192 36.65 -97.39 -81.60
CA GLU A 192 37.64 -96.97 -82.61
C GLU A 192 37.59 -97.89 -83.85
N PRO A 193 37.61 -97.35 -85.09
CA PRO A 193 37.82 -98.15 -86.29
C PRO A 193 39.31 -98.24 -86.69
N GLU A 194 39.76 -99.45 -87.01
CA GLU A 194 41.07 -99.80 -87.58
C GLU A 194 41.25 -99.33 -89.04
N GLU A 195 42.52 -99.15 -89.41
CA GLU A 195 43.08 -98.47 -90.59
C GLU A 195 42.66 -98.99 -91.97
N ALA A 196 42.66 -98.09 -92.96
CA ALA A 196 42.74 -98.43 -94.38
C ALA A 196 43.87 -97.62 -95.08
N GLU A 197 44.68 -98.38 -95.82
CA GLU A 197 45.94 -98.12 -96.53
C GLU A 197 45.99 -96.96 -97.55
N GLY A 198 47.22 -96.45 -97.75
CA GLY A 198 47.74 -95.86 -99.00
C GLY A 198 47.21 -94.46 -99.33
N TYR A 199 48.01 -93.45 -99.70
CA TYR A 199 48.94 -93.43 -100.84
C TYR A 199 50.00 -92.31 -100.67
N GLU A 200 51.09 -92.51 -101.41
CA GLU A 200 52.37 -91.81 -101.41
C GLU A 200 52.38 -90.35 -101.90
N ALA A 201 53.45 -89.66 -101.46
CA ALA A 201 54.20 -88.55 -102.10
C ALA A 201 53.45 -87.21 -102.26
N GLU A 202 54.05 -86.04 -102.13
CA GLU A 202 55.40 -85.63 -102.48
C GLU A 202 55.71 -84.26 -101.82
N TYR A 203 57.01 -83.96 -101.68
CA TYR A 203 57.62 -82.70 -101.21
C TYR A 203 56.93 -81.42 -101.74
N ALA A 204 56.91 -80.29 -101.02
CA ALA A 204 58.07 -79.38 -100.88
C ALA A 204 57.67 -78.12 -100.04
N PRO A 205 58.65 -77.29 -99.59
CA PRO A 205 58.61 -76.59 -98.31
C PRO A 205 58.09 -75.13 -98.31
N GLU A 206 57.90 -74.66 -97.08
CA GLU A 206 57.68 -73.29 -96.58
C GLU A 206 58.28 -72.15 -97.41
N LYS A 207 57.59 -70.99 -97.45
CA LYS A 207 58.15 -69.69 -97.02
C LYS A 207 57.06 -68.67 -96.65
N GLU A 208 57.33 -68.05 -95.49
CA GLU A 208 56.96 -66.70 -95.00
C GLU A 208 55.49 -66.36 -94.69
#